data_AF-A0A2E2QLS5-F1
#
_entry.id   AF-A0A2E2QLS5-F1
#
_cell.length_a   1.000
_cell.length_b   1.000
_cell.length_c   1.000
_cell.angle_alpha   90.00
_cell.angle_beta   90.00
_cell.angle_gamma   90.00
#
_symmetry.space_group_name_H-M   'P 1'
#
loop_
_entity.id
_entity.type
_entity.pdbx_description
1 polymer ?
#
loop_
_entity_poly.entity_id
_entity_poly.type
_entity_poly.pdbx_seq_one_letter_code
_entity_poly.pdbx_strand_id
1 'polypeptide(L)'
;MSQYRNELLRNAERITRLHQRINETFPFRGENNEKLKEWEEACRTFHQEYDKLAFPGGLEGAYERILDGDTDAMEAAICFLECRPYFFRSGYMFKDILRIANRAPLTPDQRTRYQKVRSAFEAYKASRTATE
;
A
#
# COMPACT_ATOMS: atom_id res chain seq x y z
N MET A 1 -17.01 -8.62 -7.37
CA MET A 1 -16.04 -7.71 -6.71
C MET A 1 -14.75 -8.48 -6.50
N SER A 2 -13.61 -7.99 -6.99
CA SER A 2 -12.33 -8.70 -6.88
C SER A 2 -11.96 -8.95 -5.41
N GLN A 3 -11.57 -10.18 -5.06
CA GLN A 3 -11.18 -10.61 -3.71
C GLN A 3 -10.15 -9.65 -3.08
N TYR A 4 -9.20 -9.16 -3.89
CA TYR A 4 -8.13 -8.29 -3.45
C TYR A 4 -8.60 -6.89 -3.01
N ARG A 5 -9.70 -6.35 -3.57
CA ARG A 5 -10.20 -5.03 -3.16
C ARG A 5 -10.57 -5.01 -1.68
N ASN A 6 -11.34 -5.99 -1.23
CA ASN A 6 -11.79 -6.05 0.17
C ASN A 6 -10.62 -6.33 1.12
N GLU A 7 -9.70 -7.20 0.71
CA GLU A 7 -8.49 -7.49 1.46
C GLU A 7 -7.60 -6.24 1.63
N LEU A 8 -7.33 -5.51 0.54
CA LEU A 8 -6.50 -4.30 0.57
C LEU A 8 -7.06 -3.22 1.50
N LEU A 9 -8.38 -3.00 1.47
CA LEU A 9 -9.02 -2.01 2.34
C LEU A 9 -8.97 -2.41 3.82
N ARG A 10 -9.23 -3.69 4.13
CA ARG A 10 -9.12 -4.23 5.48
C ARG A 10 -7.69 -4.17 5.99
N ASN A 11 -6.71 -4.53 5.15
CA ASN A 11 -5.30 -4.49 5.51
C ASN A 11 -4.82 -3.06 5.75
N ALA A 12 -5.27 -2.10 4.92
CA ALA A 12 -4.97 -0.69 5.11
C ALA A 12 -5.47 -0.17 6.47
N GLU A 13 -6.67 -0.56 6.87
CA GLU A 13 -7.21 -0.22 8.20
C GLU A 13 -6.35 -0.83 9.31
N ARG A 14 -5.93 -2.09 9.18
CA ARG A 14 -5.04 -2.76 10.15
C ARG A 14 -3.70 -2.03 10.28
N ILE A 15 -3.03 -1.71 9.17
CA ILE A 15 -1.77 -0.97 9.18
C ILE A 15 -1.95 0.40 9.84
N THR A 16 -3.06 1.08 9.55
CA THR A 16 -3.38 2.38 10.14
C THR A 16 -3.50 2.29 11.66
N ARG A 17 -4.21 1.27 12.18
CA ARG A 17 -4.34 1.04 13.62
C ARG A 17 -3.00 0.71 14.28
N LEU A 18 -2.18 -0.13 13.65
CA LEU A 18 -0.84 -0.47 14.17
C LEU A 18 0.07 0.76 14.21
N HIS A 19 0.06 1.57 13.15
CA HIS A 19 0.83 2.80 13.08
C HIS A 19 0.34 3.84 14.10
N GLN A 20 -0.98 3.94 14.31
CA GLN A 20 -1.56 4.77 15.36
C GLN A 20 -1.08 4.33 16.75
N ARG A 21 -1.02 3.03 17.03
CA ARG A 21 -0.53 2.53 18.33
C ARG A 21 0.92 2.92 18.61
N ILE A 22 1.77 2.95 17.59
CA ILE A 22 3.14 3.49 17.72
C ILE A 22 3.09 4.96 18.12
N ASN A 23 2.28 5.77 17.43
CA ASN A 23 2.18 7.20 17.71
C ASN A 23 1.61 7.48 19.12
N GLU A 24 0.69 6.65 19.60
CA GLU A 24 0.11 6.76 20.95
C GLU A 24 1.12 6.45 22.05
N THR A 25 1.99 5.45 21.83
CA THR A 25 2.96 4.99 22.84
C THR A 25 4.27 5.77 22.81
N PHE A 26 4.62 6.37 21.67
CA PHE A 26 5.89 7.07 21.46
C PHE A 26 6.16 8.21 22.47
N PRO A 27 5.21 9.10 22.83
CA PRO A 27 5.46 10.19 23.78
C PRO A 27 5.86 9.70 25.18
N PHE A 28 5.34 8.54 25.60
CA PHE A 28 5.50 8.01 26.96
C PHE A 28 6.70 7.06 27.11
N ARG A 29 7.35 6.66 26.02
CA ARG A 29 8.41 5.63 25.99
C ARG A 29 9.58 5.88 26.96
N GLY A 30 9.79 7.13 27.39
CA GLY A 30 10.86 7.53 28.30
C GLY A 30 10.46 7.61 29.78
N GLU A 31 9.19 7.41 30.13
CA GLU A 31 8.72 7.59 31.51
C GLU A 31 9.20 6.49 32.46
N ASN A 32 9.19 5.23 32.00
CA ASN A 32 9.65 4.07 32.74
C ASN A 32 9.85 2.86 31.80
N ASN A 33 10.38 1.76 32.35
CA ASN A 33 10.65 0.53 31.60
C ASN A 33 9.39 -0.13 31.02
N GLU A 34 8.22 0.06 31.63
CA GLU A 34 6.95 -0.50 31.12
C GLU A 34 6.51 0.25 29.86
N LYS A 35 6.55 1.58 29.88
CA LYS A 35 6.23 2.40 28.70
C LYS A 35 7.23 2.22 27.56
N LEU A 36 8.50 2.01 27.86
CA LEU A 36 9.47 1.62 26.85
C LEU A 36 9.05 0.30 26.16
N LYS A 37 8.72 -0.73 26.94
CA LYS A 37 8.28 -2.02 26.42
C LYS A 37 6.97 -1.93 25.61
N GLU A 38 6.01 -1.11 26.05
CA GLU A 38 4.76 -0.87 25.29
C GLU A 38 5.04 -0.32 23.89
N TRP A 39 5.95 0.66 23.79
CA TRP A 39 6.33 1.25 22.50
C TRP A 39 7.16 0.30 21.64
N GLU A 40 8.10 -0.44 22.23
CA GLU A 40 8.87 -1.48 21.53
C GLU A 40 7.96 -2.58 20.97
N GLU A 41 6.95 -3.01 21.74
CA GLU A 41 5.96 -3.99 21.30
C GLU A 41 5.13 -3.49 20.11
N ALA A 42 4.68 -2.23 20.18
CA ALA A 42 3.93 -1.59 19.10
C ALA A 42 4.78 -1.52 17.82
N CYS A 43 6.05 -1.11 17.95
CA CYS A 43 7.00 -1.10 16.85
C CYS A 43 7.21 -2.51 16.28
N ARG A 44 7.47 -3.50 17.13
CA ARG A 44 7.71 -4.89 16.72
C ARG A 44 6.53 -5.46 15.96
N THR A 45 5.31 -5.29 16.49
CA THR A 45 4.08 -5.78 15.87
C THR A 45 3.86 -5.15 14.51
N PHE A 46 4.05 -3.82 14.39
CA PHE A 46 3.94 -3.12 13.11
C PHE A 46 4.91 -3.68 12.07
N HIS A 47 6.20 -3.81 12.39
CA HIS A 47 7.20 -4.28 11.43
C HIS A 47 6.98 -5.75 11.03
N GLN A 48 6.50 -6.60 11.95
CA GLN A 48 6.20 -8.00 11.66
C GLN A 48 4.99 -8.19 10.74
N GLU A 49 3.95 -7.37 10.89
CA GLU A 49 2.73 -7.49 10.08
C GLU A 49 2.79 -6.67 8.77
N TYR A 50 3.59 -5.59 8.74
CA TYR A 50 3.54 -4.60 7.66
C TYR A 50 3.69 -5.21 6.28
N ASP A 51 4.67 -6.08 6.09
CA ASP A 51 4.95 -6.69 4.78
C ASP A 51 3.72 -7.41 4.20
N LYS A 52 3.13 -8.31 4.99
CA LYS A 52 1.98 -9.14 4.60
C LYS A 52 0.70 -8.32 4.40
N LEU A 53 0.56 -7.23 5.16
CA LEU A 53 -0.62 -6.37 5.06
C LEU A 53 -0.51 -5.38 3.89
N ALA A 54 0.69 -4.85 3.63
CA ALA A 54 0.89 -3.75 2.69
C ALA A 54 0.58 -4.17 1.25
N PHE A 55 0.81 -5.44 0.91
CA PHE A 55 0.50 -6.00 -0.39
C PHE A 55 0.08 -7.47 -0.27
N PRO A 56 -1.00 -7.91 -0.94
CA PRO A 56 -1.40 -9.32 -0.96
C PRO A 56 -0.24 -10.22 -1.41
N GLY A 57 0.08 -11.23 -0.60
CA GLY A 57 1.23 -12.11 -0.84
C GLY A 57 2.58 -11.52 -0.41
N GLY A 58 2.60 -10.44 0.37
CA GLY A 58 3.82 -9.77 0.88
C GLY A 58 4.33 -8.67 -0.06
N LEU A 59 4.91 -7.61 0.51
CA LEU A 59 5.52 -6.51 -0.25
C LEU A 59 6.93 -6.87 -0.73
N GLU A 60 7.67 -7.65 0.07
CA GLU A 60 8.94 -8.22 -0.30
C GLU A 60 8.79 -9.08 -1.56
N GLY A 61 9.56 -8.77 -2.61
CA GLY A 61 9.46 -9.45 -3.90
C GLY A 61 8.21 -9.11 -4.74
N ALA A 62 7.32 -8.22 -4.27
CA ALA A 62 6.10 -7.90 -5.00
C ALA A 62 6.37 -7.24 -6.35
N TYR A 63 7.36 -6.35 -6.42
CA TYR A 63 7.69 -5.61 -7.64
C TYR A 63 8.26 -6.50 -8.73
N GLU A 64 9.09 -7.47 -8.35
CA GLU A 64 9.64 -8.50 -9.21
C GLU A 64 8.52 -9.38 -9.76
N ARG A 65 7.62 -9.88 -8.89
CA ARG A 65 6.46 -10.68 -9.32
C ARG A 65 5.55 -9.94 -10.31
N ILE A 66 5.30 -8.65 -10.08
CA ILE A 66 4.54 -7.81 -11.01
C ILE A 66 5.26 -7.72 -12.36
N LEU A 67 6.57 -7.47 -12.38
CA LEU A 67 7.35 -7.40 -13.61
C LEU A 67 7.35 -8.72 -14.39
N ASP A 68 7.45 -9.83 -13.67
CA ASP A 68 7.45 -11.18 -14.23
C ASP A 68 6.06 -11.60 -14.74
N GLY A 69 5.02 -10.82 -14.46
CA GLY A 69 3.66 -11.08 -14.91
C GLY A 69 2.93 -12.12 -14.09
N ASP A 70 3.32 -12.33 -12.82
CA ASP A 70 2.60 -13.21 -11.91
C ASP A 70 1.12 -12.81 -11.82
N THR A 71 0.22 -13.78 -12.01
CA THR A 71 -1.21 -13.49 -12.21
C THR A 71 -1.82 -12.83 -10.97
N ASP A 72 -1.47 -13.34 -9.79
CA ASP A 72 -1.99 -12.84 -8.52
C ASP A 72 -1.41 -11.48 -8.16
N ALA A 73 -0.09 -11.32 -8.29
CA ALA A 73 0.57 -10.04 -8.05
C ALA A 73 0.07 -8.95 -9.01
N MET A 74 -0.18 -9.30 -10.27
CA MET A 74 -0.73 -8.37 -11.26
C MET A 74 -2.15 -7.93 -10.91
N GLU A 75 -3.03 -8.86 -10.56
CA GLU A 75 -4.40 -8.51 -10.17
C GLU A 75 -4.42 -7.70 -8.86
N ALA A 76 -3.60 -8.06 -7.89
CA ALA A 76 -3.43 -7.30 -6.65
C ALA A 76 -2.90 -5.88 -6.91
N ALA A 77 -1.94 -5.72 -7.83
CA ALA A 77 -1.39 -4.42 -8.22
C ALA A 77 -2.44 -3.52 -8.87
N ILE A 78 -3.21 -4.05 -9.82
CA ILE A 78 -4.30 -3.28 -10.45
C ILE A 78 -5.36 -2.92 -9.40
N CYS A 79 -5.78 -3.85 -8.54
CA CYS A 79 -6.70 -3.57 -7.44
C CYS A 79 -6.16 -2.49 -6.48
N PHE A 80 -4.86 -2.51 -6.17
CA PHE A 80 -4.21 -1.49 -5.34
C PHE A 80 -4.32 -0.10 -5.97
N LEU A 81 -4.03 0.00 -7.27
CA LEU A 81 -4.12 1.25 -8.02
C LEU A 81 -5.58 1.78 -8.08
N GLU A 82 -6.55 0.89 -8.25
CA GLU A 82 -7.98 1.24 -8.28
C GLU A 82 -8.54 1.68 -6.93
N CYS A 83 -8.15 1.00 -5.85
CA CYS A 83 -8.68 1.27 -4.51
C CYS A 83 -7.92 2.39 -3.79
N ARG A 84 -6.65 2.61 -4.14
CA ARG A 84 -5.74 3.59 -3.56
C ARG A 84 -5.81 3.59 -2.01
N PRO A 85 -5.52 2.45 -1.36
CA PRO A 85 -5.59 2.35 0.10
C PRO A 85 -4.66 3.38 0.77
N TYR A 86 -5.13 3.98 1.86
CA TYR A 86 -4.39 5.01 2.58
C TYR A 86 -3.83 4.46 3.90
N PHE A 87 -2.50 4.35 3.96
CA PHE A 87 -1.74 3.94 5.16
C PHE A 87 -0.28 4.42 5.04
N PHE A 88 0.53 4.17 6.06
CA PHE A 88 1.95 4.56 6.08
C PHE A 88 2.70 4.09 4.81
N ARG A 89 3.32 5.04 4.08
CA ARG A 89 4.03 4.85 2.80
C ARG A 89 3.19 4.40 1.59
N SER A 90 1.87 4.27 1.69
CA SER A 90 1.05 3.78 0.56
C SER A 90 1.08 4.71 -0.66
N GLY A 91 1.33 6.01 -0.47
CA GLY A 91 1.52 6.97 -1.57
C GLY A 91 2.80 6.74 -2.39
N TYR A 92 3.87 6.26 -1.77
CA TYR A 92 5.09 5.85 -2.50
C TYR A 92 4.83 4.55 -3.24
N MET A 93 4.22 3.58 -2.57
CA MET A 93 3.82 2.31 -3.17
C MET A 93 2.95 2.53 -4.41
N PHE A 94 1.97 3.43 -4.35
CA PHE A 94 1.12 3.76 -5.50
C PHE A 94 1.96 4.22 -6.71
N LYS A 95 2.93 5.11 -6.51
CA LYS A 95 3.78 5.61 -7.60
C LYS A 95 4.65 4.51 -8.19
N ASP A 96 5.23 3.67 -7.34
CA ASP A 96 6.08 2.57 -7.80
C ASP A 96 5.28 1.50 -8.53
N ILE A 97 4.14 1.06 -7.99
CA ILE A 97 3.24 0.12 -8.65
C ILE A 97 2.73 0.68 -9.97
N LEU A 98 2.33 1.96 -10.03
CA LEU A 98 1.85 2.61 -11.26
C LEU A 98 2.92 2.60 -12.36
N ARG A 99 4.18 2.85 -11.99
CA ARG A 99 5.33 2.85 -12.89
C ARG A 99 5.67 1.45 -13.39
N ILE A 100 5.65 0.47 -12.48
CA ILE A 100 6.06 -0.91 -12.75
C ILE A 100 4.99 -1.66 -13.55
N ALA A 101 3.71 -1.52 -13.19
CA ALA A 101 2.60 -2.15 -13.90
C ALA A 101 2.53 -1.75 -15.39
N ASN A 102 2.98 -0.54 -15.75
CA ASN A 102 3.06 -0.11 -17.15
C ASN A 102 4.07 -0.90 -17.99
N ARG A 103 5.07 -1.52 -17.35
CA ARG A 103 6.14 -2.31 -17.98
C ARG A 103 5.85 -3.80 -17.96
N ALA A 104 4.94 -4.24 -17.10
CA ALA A 104 4.54 -5.62 -16.95
C ALA A 104 3.63 -6.12 -18.11
N PRO A 105 3.54 -7.44 -18.34
CA PRO A 105 2.69 -8.03 -19.38
C PRO A 105 1.20 -8.02 -18.97
N LEU A 106 0.60 -6.83 -18.94
CA LEU A 106 -0.83 -6.64 -18.64
C LEU A 106 -1.72 -7.35 -19.66
N THR A 107 -2.72 -8.10 -19.18
CA THR A 107 -3.82 -8.59 -20.01
C THR A 107 -4.64 -7.43 -20.59
N PRO A 108 -5.45 -7.64 -21.65
CA PRO A 108 -6.29 -6.58 -22.21
C PRO A 108 -7.25 -5.92 -21.19
N ASP A 109 -7.81 -6.72 -20.28
CA ASP A 109 -8.67 -6.21 -19.20
C ASP A 109 -7.87 -5.35 -18.20
N GLN A 110 -6.75 -5.89 -17.70
CA GLN A 110 -5.88 -5.18 -16.75
C GLN A 110 -5.33 -3.89 -17.35
N ARG A 111 -4.99 -3.88 -18.65
CA ARG A 111 -4.55 -2.68 -19.37
C ARG A 111 -5.64 -1.62 -19.42
N THR A 112 -6.89 -2.02 -19.66
CA THR A 112 -8.04 -1.10 -19.66
C THR A 112 -8.23 -0.47 -18.28
N ARG A 113 -8.18 -1.28 -17.21
CA ARG A 113 -8.29 -0.82 -15.82
C ARG A 113 -7.13 0.11 -15.43
N TYR A 114 -5.90 -0.28 -15.78
CA TYR A 114 -4.70 0.53 -15.59
C TYR A 114 -4.83 1.91 -16.24
N GLN A 115 -5.25 1.97 -17.50
CA GLN A 115 -5.41 3.22 -18.24
C GLN A 115 -6.43 4.16 -17.56
N LYS A 116 -7.54 3.64 -17.06
CA LYS A 116 -8.53 4.44 -16.31
C LYS A 116 -7.90 5.10 -15.09
N VAL A 117 -7.13 4.34 -14.30
CA VAL A 117 -6.44 4.88 -13.12
C VAL A 117 -5.40 5.92 -13.52
N ARG A 118 -4.60 5.62 -14.56
CA ARG A 118 -3.55 6.53 -15.04
C ARG A 118 -4.13 7.86 -15.52
N SER A 119 -5.17 7.85 -16.35
CA SER A 119 -5.82 9.06 -16.84
C SER A 119 -6.40 9.89 -15.69
N ALA A 120 -7.04 9.26 -14.70
CA ALA A 120 -7.55 9.94 -13.52
C ALA A 120 -6.43 10.57 -12.69
N PHE A 121 -5.28 9.89 -12.56
CA PHE A 121 -4.11 10.41 -11.85
C PHE A 121 -3.45 11.58 -12.58
N GLU A 122 -3.37 11.53 -13.91
CA GLU A 122 -2.87 12.63 -14.74
C GLU A 122 -3.77 13.87 -14.62
N ALA A 123 -5.10 13.70 -14.66
CA ALA A 123 -6.05 14.79 -14.44
C ALA A 123 -5.91 15.42 -13.04
N TYR A 124 -5.77 14.60 -11.99
CA TYR A 124 -5.52 15.08 -10.63
C TYR A 124 -4.21 15.88 -10.51
N LYS A 125 -3.15 15.45 -11.20
CA LYS A 125 -1.89 16.21 -11.21
C LYS A 125 -2.06 17.56 -11.91
N ALA A 126 -2.73 17.59 -13.06
CA ALA A 126 -2.96 18.81 -13.81
C ALA A 126 -3.78 19.83 -13.01
N SER A 127 -4.83 19.40 -12.29
CA SER A 127 -5.64 20.30 -11.47
C SER A 127 -4.86 20.93 -10.30
N ARG A 128 -3.86 20.23 -9.77
CA ARG A 128 -3.01 20.77 -8.69
C ARG A 128 -2.03 21.82 -9.19
N THR A 129 -1.42 21.60 -10.35
CA THR A 129 -0.47 22.55 -10.95
C THR A 129 -1.16 23.81 -11.46
N ALA A 130 -2.45 23.75 -11.80
CA ALA A 130 -3.23 24.92 -12.23
C ALA A 130 -3.73 25.81 -11.06
N THR A 131 -3.56 25.37 -9.82
CA THR A 131 -4.01 26.10 -8.62
C THR A 131 -2.83 26.74 -7.86
N GLU A 132 -1.59 26.52 -8.32
CA GLU A 132 -0.36 27.15 -7.83
C GLU A 132 0.05 28.30 -8.77
#